data_AF-A0AB38NZA6-F1
#
_entry.id   AF-A0AB38NZA6-F1
#
_cell.length_a   1.000
_cell.length_b   1.000
_cell.length_c   1.000
_cell.angle_alpha   90.00
_cell.angle_beta   90.00
_cell.angle_gamma   90.00
#
_symmetry.space_group_name_H-M   'P 1'
#
loop_
_entity.id
_entity.type
_entity.pdbx_description
1 polymer ?
#
loop_
_entity_poly.entity_id
_entity_poly.type
_entity_poly.pdbx_seq_one_letter_code
_entity_poly.pdbx_strand_id
1 'polypeptide(L)'
;MHKGQIRRVNLSLHLTPEQSHADRRAMQQLQKWHQSVHQADSVDDANMAIRGFHRDVYLAGLQLFLLDPALCHHVAESLGRENLTVSALLGELQPAPEKQEEPSAQLMELQKIREEVAALKPLMEQHKLALQQLRMAAKTASAPAPERDNVEVSKVDAPVEKMQKIRQKGIF
;
A
#
# COMPACT_ATOMS: atom_id res chain seq x y z
N MET A 1 -21.01 45.15 15.39
CA MET A 1 -20.19 44.01 15.83
C MET A 1 -21.08 42.78 15.84
N HIS A 2 -20.95 41.88 14.84
CA HIS A 2 -21.78 40.68 14.79
C HIS A 2 -21.32 39.73 15.91
N LYS A 3 -22.20 39.43 16.87
CA LYS A 3 -21.97 38.38 17.87
C LYS A 3 -21.83 37.06 17.10
N GLY A 4 -20.60 36.58 16.96
CA GLY A 4 -20.31 35.33 16.28
C GLY A 4 -21.06 34.19 16.96
N GLN A 5 -22.04 33.61 16.26
CA GLN A 5 -22.82 32.49 16.76
C GLN A 5 -21.89 31.28 16.91
N ILE A 6 -21.75 30.75 18.12
CA ILE A 6 -20.96 29.54 18.38
C ILE A 6 -21.59 28.39 17.59
N ARG A 7 -20.80 27.75 16.72
CA ARG A 7 -21.22 26.56 15.95
C ARG A 7 -20.68 25.31 16.63
N ARG A 8 -21.57 24.38 16.99
CA ARG A 8 -21.21 23.08 17.56
C ARG A 8 -21.03 22.07 16.45
N VAL A 9 -19.92 21.33 16.49
CA VAL A 9 -19.68 20.15 15.66
C VAL A 9 -19.74 18.93 16.58
N ASN A 10 -20.48 17.90 16.16
CA ASN A 10 -20.51 16.60 16.85
C ASN A 10 -19.62 15.64 16.07
N LEU A 11 -18.64 15.06 16.77
CA LEU A 11 -17.71 14.06 16.22
C LEU A 11 -17.71 12.85 17.15
N SER A 12 -17.85 11.67 16.56
CA SER A 12 -17.67 10.40 17.25
C SER A 12 -16.48 9.68 16.62
N LEU A 13 -15.54 9.25 17.46
CA LEU A 13 -14.38 8.46 17.06
C LEU A 13 -14.45 7.07 17.71
N HIS A 14 -13.97 6.06 17.01
CA HIS A 14 -13.84 4.70 17.54
C HIS A 14 -12.37 4.38 17.72
N LEU A 15 -12.03 3.83 18.88
CA LEU A 15 -10.67 3.37 19.22
C LEU A 15 -10.68 1.84 19.33
N THR A 16 -9.58 1.21 18.92
CA THR A 16 -9.36 -0.24 18.95
C THR A 16 -8.18 -0.59 19.89
N PRO A 17 -8.35 -0.54 21.22
CA PRO A 17 -7.25 -0.72 22.19
C PRO A 17 -6.55 -2.08 22.12
N GLU A 18 -7.24 -3.09 21.62
CA GLU A 18 -6.70 -4.45 21.46
C GLU A 18 -5.72 -4.53 20.28
N GLN A 19 -5.85 -3.61 19.32
CA GLN A 19 -5.08 -3.61 18.08
C GLN A 19 -4.06 -2.47 18.02
N SER A 20 -4.31 -1.37 18.74
CA SER A 20 -3.46 -0.17 18.75
C SER A 20 -3.02 0.19 20.18
N HIS A 21 -1.71 0.27 20.37
CA HIS A 21 -1.12 0.76 21.62
C HIS A 21 -1.43 2.24 21.85
N ALA A 22 -1.46 3.05 20.79
CA ALA A 22 -1.84 4.46 20.85
C ALA A 22 -3.28 4.61 21.34
N ASP A 23 -4.20 3.81 20.82
CA ASP A 23 -5.62 3.80 21.20
C ASP A 23 -5.81 3.37 22.64
N ARG A 24 -5.12 2.30 23.06
CA ARG A 24 -5.14 1.83 24.44
C ARG A 24 -4.67 2.91 25.39
N ARG A 25 -3.55 3.57 25.08
CA ARG A 25 -3.02 4.66 25.89
C ARG A 25 -3.98 5.85 25.91
N ALA A 26 -4.51 6.25 24.76
CA ALA A 26 -5.47 7.34 24.65
C ALA A 26 -6.69 7.10 25.55
N MET A 27 -7.27 5.89 25.50
CA MET A 27 -8.40 5.54 26.36
C MET A 27 -8.05 5.59 27.85
N GLN A 28 -6.90 5.03 28.26
CA GLN A 28 -6.47 5.08 29.66
C GLN A 28 -6.27 6.51 30.16
N GLN A 29 -5.65 7.38 29.35
CA GLN A 29 -5.42 8.77 29.73
C GLN A 29 -6.73 9.56 29.76
N LEU A 30 -7.62 9.36 28.79
CA LEU A 30 -8.95 9.98 28.77
C LEU A 30 -9.79 9.56 29.97
N GLN A 31 -9.78 8.28 30.35
CA GLN A 31 -10.49 7.80 31.54
C GLN A 31 -9.97 8.43 32.83
N LYS A 32 -8.64 8.44 33.02
CA LYS A 32 -8.00 9.07 34.19
C LYS A 32 -8.31 10.55 34.27
N TRP A 33 -8.18 11.24 33.14
CA TRP A 33 -8.44 12.67 33.06
C TRP A 33 -9.90 13.00 33.36
N HIS A 34 -10.85 12.28 32.74
CA HIS A 34 -12.28 12.45 33.00
C HIS A 34 -12.61 12.24 34.49
N GLN A 35 -12.08 11.20 35.12
CA GLN A 35 -12.26 10.97 36.56
C GLN A 35 -11.73 12.13 37.41
N SER A 36 -10.59 12.72 37.05
CA SER A 36 -10.04 13.88 37.77
C SER A 36 -10.89 15.14 37.61
N VAL A 37 -11.48 15.36 36.43
CA VAL A 37 -12.32 16.54 36.17
C VAL A 37 -13.68 16.44 36.86
N HIS A 38 -14.23 15.23 36.99
CA HIS A 38 -15.49 15.00 37.73
C HIS A 38 -15.35 15.07 39.26
N GLN A 39 -14.14 15.22 39.78
CA GLN A 39 -13.92 15.54 41.19
C GLN A 39 -14.09 17.04 41.48
N ALA A 40 -14.35 17.88 40.47
CA ALA A 40 -14.65 19.30 40.66
C ALA A 40 -16.03 19.51 41.30
N ASP A 41 -16.16 20.54 42.14
CA ASP A 41 -17.40 20.86 42.87
C ASP A 41 -18.55 21.32 41.96
N SER A 42 -18.26 21.68 40.71
CA SER A 42 -19.19 22.26 39.75
C SER A 42 -19.25 21.45 38.45
N VAL A 43 -20.44 20.93 38.15
CA VAL A 43 -20.71 20.16 36.92
C VAL A 43 -20.54 21.01 35.66
N ASP A 44 -20.90 22.29 35.71
CA ASP A 44 -20.78 23.19 34.56
C ASP A 44 -19.31 23.50 34.23
N ASP A 45 -18.48 23.69 35.25
CA ASP A 45 -17.04 23.93 35.07
C ASP A 45 -16.34 22.68 34.53
N ALA A 46 -16.71 21.49 35.04
CA ALA A 46 -16.24 20.22 34.51
C ALA A 46 -16.59 20.06 33.01
N ASN A 47 -17.84 20.37 32.62
CA ASN A 47 -18.27 20.32 31.23
C ASN A 47 -17.54 21.34 30.33
N MET A 48 -17.19 22.52 30.86
CA MET A 48 -16.42 23.51 30.11
C MET A 48 -14.97 23.07 29.94
N ALA A 49 -14.36 22.49 30.96
CA ALA A 49 -13.03 21.89 30.88
C ALA A 49 -12.97 20.74 29.87
N ILE A 50 -13.95 19.82 29.88
CA ILE A 50 -14.11 18.73 28.90
C ILE A 50 -14.15 19.27 27.47
N ARG A 51 -14.99 20.28 27.22
CA ARG A 51 -15.10 20.89 25.88
C ARG A 51 -13.82 21.59 25.45
N GLY A 52 -13.16 22.31 26.36
CA GLY A 52 -11.89 23.00 26.09
C GLY A 52 -10.79 22.01 25.71
N PHE A 53 -10.62 20.97 26.51
CA PHE A 53 -9.65 19.91 26.26
C PHE A 53 -9.82 19.26 24.88
N HIS A 54 -11.02 18.81 24.53
CA HIS A 54 -11.27 18.19 23.23
C HIS A 54 -11.07 19.16 22.06
N ARG A 55 -11.46 20.42 22.23
CA ARG A 55 -11.24 21.46 21.22
C ARG A 55 -9.74 21.63 20.95
N ASP A 56 -8.92 21.72 21.98
CA ASP A 56 -7.49 21.95 21.81
C ASP A 56 -6.77 20.76 21.18
N VAL A 57 -7.12 19.53 21.60
CA VAL A 57 -6.62 18.30 20.98
C VAL A 57 -6.98 18.24 19.49
N TYR A 58 -8.24 18.55 19.14
CA TYR A 58 -8.69 18.54 17.75
C TYR A 58 -7.99 19.60 16.90
N LEU A 59 -7.85 20.83 17.40
CA LEU A 59 -7.18 21.91 16.67
C LEU A 59 -5.70 21.61 16.46
N ALA A 60 -5.00 21.09 17.47
CA ALA A 60 -3.60 20.71 17.36
C ALA A 60 -3.40 19.58 16.32
N GLY A 61 -4.19 18.51 16.43
CA GLY A 61 -4.13 17.38 15.48
C GLY A 61 -4.48 17.79 14.05
N LEU A 62 -5.53 18.60 13.88
CA LEU A 62 -5.92 19.11 12.56
C LEU A 62 -4.83 19.98 11.94
N GLN A 63 -4.20 20.87 12.72
CA GLN A 63 -3.12 21.70 12.21
C GLN A 63 -1.92 20.86 11.76
N LEU A 64 -1.56 19.83 12.53
CA LEU A 64 -0.49 18.91 12.15
C LEU A 64 -0.83 18.14 10.87
N PHE A 65 -2.08 17.66 10.75
CA PHE A 65 -2.56 16.99 9.55
C PHE A 65 -2.53 17.88 8.30
N LEU A 66 -2.84 19.17 8.44
CA LEU A 66 -2.79 20.15 7.35
C LEU A 66 -1.35 20.47 6.90
N LEU A 67 -0.36 20.33 7.80
CA LEU A 67 1.04 20.52 7.47
C LEU A 67 1.60 19.31 6.72
N ASP A 68 1.40 18.11 7.26
CA ASP A 68 1.80 16.84 6.64
C ASP A 68 0.95 15.68 7.21
N PRO A 69 0.08 15.07 6.39
CA PRO A 69 -0.74 13.92 6.82
C PRO A 69 0.08 12.70 7.28
N ALA A 70 1.22 12.44 6.64
CA ALA A 70 2.06 11.28 6.97
C ALA A 70 2.74 11.51 8.33
N LEU A 71 3.23 12.72 8.57
CA LEU A 71 3.78 13.12 9.86
C LEU A 71 2.73 13.04 10.98
N CYS A 72 1.51 13.51 10.73
CA CYS A 72 0.42 13.43 11.69
C CYS A 72 0.12 11.98 12.10
N HIS A 73 0.06 11.07 11.12
CA HIS A 73 -0.15 9.66 11.40
C HIS A 73 1.03 9.05 12.19
N HIS A 74 2.27 9.36 11.79
CA HIS A 74 3.47 8.89 12.46
C HIS A 74 3.56 9.35 13.92
N VAL A 75 3.24 10.62 14.19
CA VAL A 75 3.15 11.15 15.55
C VAL A 75 2.07 10.42 16.34
N ALA A 76 0.88 10.19 15.77
CA ALA A 76 -0.20 9.47 16.43
C ALA A 76 0.21 8.05 16.85
N GLU A 77 0.90 7.30 15.98
CA GLU A 77 1.44 5.98 16.30
C GLU A 77 2.52 6.04 17.40
N SER A 78 3.38 7.06 17.34
CA SER A 78 4.47 7.25 18.30
C SER A 78 3.97 7.53 19.73
N LEU A 79 2.76 8.07 19.89
CA LEU A 79 2.10 8.21 21.20
C LEU A 79 1.84 6.87 21.89
N GLY A 80 1.72 5.77 21.13
CA GLY A 80 1.57 4.42 21.67
C GLY A 80 2.83 3.87 22.36
N ARG A 81 4.00 4.49 22.15
CA ARG A 81 5.27 4.02 22.72
C ARG A 81 5.37 4.32 24.21
N GLU A 82 5.89 3.39 24.99
CA GLU A 82 6.13 3.59 26.42
C GLU A 82 7.12 4.76 26.65
N ASN A 83 6.85 5.61 27.64
CA ASN A 83 7.73 6.71 28.07
C ASN A 83 8.12 7.77 27.02
N LEU A 84 7.22 8.09 26.07
CA LEU A 84 7.45 9.21 25.14
C LEU A 84 7.71 10.52 25.89
N THR A 85 8.94 11.05 25.77
CA THR A 85 9.33 12.35 26.30
C THR A 85 9.03 13.46 25.30
N VAL A 86 8.97 14.71 25.76
CA VAL A 86 8.82 15.88 24.88
C VAL A 86 9.97 15.96 23.88
N SER A 87 11.20 15.66 24.29
CA SER A 87 12.36 15.64 23.39
C SER A 87 12.24 14.57 22.30
N ALA A 88 11.77 13.37 22.64
CA ALA A 88 11.53 12.31 21.67
C ALA A 88 10.43 12.71 20.67
N LEU A 89 9.32 13.28 21.16
CA LEU A 89 8.24 13.78 20.31
C LEU A 89 8.69 14.89 19.37
N LEU A 90 9.52 15.83 19.84
CA LEU A 90 10.11 16.86 18.98
C LEU A 90 11.03 16.26 17.91
N GLY A 91 11.73 15.17 18.23
CA GLY A 91 12.51 14.41 17.26
C GLY A 91 11.65 13.80 16.15
N GLU A 92 10.47 13.26 16.48
CA GLU A 92 9.53 12.71 15.48
C GLU A 92 8.95 13.81 14.56
N LEU A 93 8.90 15.05 15.02
CA LEU A 93 8.45 16.21 14.24
C LEU A 93 9.53 16.79 13.32
N GLN A 94 10.79 16.37 13.48
CA GLN A 94 11.83 16.80 12.56
C GLN A 94 11.64 16.09 11.22
N PRO A 95 11.81 16.80 10.10
CA PRO A 95 11.86 16.15 8.80
C PRO A 95 12.96 15.09 8.89
N ALA A 96 12.60 13.83 8.66
CA ALA A 96 13.60 12.79 8.50
C ALA A 96 14.57 13.30 7.42
N PRO A 97 15.90 13.27 7.66
CA PRO A 97 16.85 13.52 6.57
C PRO A 97 16.45 12.54 5.49
N GLU A 98 16.08 13.03 4.30
CA GLU A 98 15.56 12.27 3.16
C GLU A 98 16.13 10.86 3.21
N LYS A 99 15.40 9.93 3.83
CA LYS A 99 15.76 8.54 3.73
C LYS A 99 15.41 8.30 2.29
N GLN A 100 16.44 8.24 1.45
CA GLN A 100 16.37 7.54 0.19
C GLN A 100 15.60 6.27 0.52
N GLU A 101 14.32 6.25 0.16
CA GLU A 101 13.52 5.05 0.26
C GLU A 101 14.22 4.11 -0.70
N GLU A 102 15.07 3.24 -0.17
CA GLU A 102 15.54 2.07 -0.88
C GLU A 102 14.27 1.46 -1.48
N PRO A 103 14.11 1.50 -2.81
CA PRO A 103 12.87 1.08 -3.42
C PRO A 103 12.59 -0.32 -2.92
N SER A 104 11.40 -0.54 -2.36
CA SER A 104 11.07 -1.84 -1.79
C SER A 104 11.43 -2.94 -2.80
N ALA A 105 11.85 -4.11 -2.33
CA ALA A 105 12.26 -5.20 -3.23
C ALA A 105 11.20 -5.49 -4.32
N GLN A 106 9.92 -5.27 -4.00
CA GLN A 106 8.78 -5.34 -4.90
C GLN A 106 8.79 -4.25 -5.98
N LEU A 107 9.18 -3.02 -5.67
CA LEU A 107 9.31 -1.94 -6.65
C LEU A 107 10.50 -2.17 -7.60
N MET A 108 11.64 -2.66 -7.07
CA MET A 108 12.78 -3.05 -7.92
C MET A 108 12.42 -4.20 -8.85
N GLU A 109 11.69 -5.20 -8.35
CA GLU A 109 11.21 -6.34 -9.14
C GLU A 109 10.22 -5.88 -10.23
N LEU A 110 9.31 -4.96 -9.91
CA LEU A 110 8.39 -4.39 -10.91
C LEU A 110 9.11 -3.54 -11.97
N GLN A 111 10.16 -2.81 -11.61
CA GLN A 111 10.98 -2.07 -12.58
C GLN A 111 11.71 -3.03 -13.52
N LYS A 112 12.31 -4.09 -12.98
CA LYS A 112 12.97 -5.13 -13.78
C LYS A 112 12.01 -5.81 -14.74
N ILE A 113 10.81 -6.17 -14.27
CA ILE A 113 9.76 -6.76 -15.13
C ILE A 113 9.36 -5.78 -16.24
N ARG A 114 9.24 -4.48 -15.95
CA ARG A 114 8.89 -3.46 -16.97
C ARG A 114 9.98 -3.33 -18.04
N GLU A 115 11.25 -3.37 -17.65
CA GLU A 115 12.38 -3.33 -18.57
C GLU A 115 12.44 -4.57 -19.47
N GLU A 116 12.26 -5.77 -18.89
CA GLU A 116 12.19 -7.03 -19.65
C GLU A 116 11.03 -7.02 -20.66
N VAL A 117 9.86 -6.54 -20.26
CA VAL A 117 8.69 -6.39 -21.16
C VAL A 117 8.97 -5.37 -22.26
N ALA A 118 9.66 -4.27 -21.96
CA ALA A 118 10.03 -3.27 -22.97
C ALA A 118 11.02 -3.85 -24.00
N ALA A 119 11.97 -4.69 -23.57
CA ALA A 119 12.92 -5.36 -24.45
C ALA A 119 12.28 -6.46 -25.33
N LEU A 120 11.26 -7.17 -24.82
CA LEU A 120 10.59 -8.25 -25.55
C LEU A 120 9.59 -7.76 -26.61
N LYS A 121 8.96 -6.60 -26.41
CA LYS A 121 8.01 -6.01 -27.36
C LYS A 121 8.53 -5.84 -28.80
N PRO A 122 9.72 -5.26 -29.06
CA PRO A 122 10.22 -5.10 -30.42
C PRO A 122 10.51 -6.44 -31.11
N LEU A 123 10.99 -7.45 -30.38
CA LEU A 123 11.24 -8.79 -30.91
C LEU A 123 9.92 -9.47 -31.33
N MET A 124 8.88 -9.35 -30.52
CA MET A 124 7.54 -9.83 -30.86
C MET A 124 7.01 -9.22 -32.16
N GLU A 125 7.16 -7.90 -32.33
CA GLU A 125 6.73 -7.22 -33.57
C GLU A 125 7.57 -7.64 -34.78
N GLN A 126 8.89 -7.85 -34.62
CA GLN A 126 9.73 -8.41 -35.69
C GLN A 126 9.29 -9.80 -36.13
N HIS A 127 9.02 -10.71 -35.18
CA HIS A 127 8.52 -12.05 -35.48
C HIS A 127 7.16 -12.02 -36.19
N LYS A 128 6.27 -11.10 -35.79
CA LYS A 128 4.96 -10.91 -36.41
C LYS A 128 5.08 -10.45 -37.87
N LEU A 129 5.99 -9.51 -38.14
CA LEU A 129 6.29 -9.05 -39.50
C LEU A 129 6.88 -10.16 -40.38
N ALA A 130 7.84 -10.93 -39.85
CA ALA A 130 8.41 -12.07 -40.57
C ALA A 130 7.36 -13.13 -40.92
N LEU A 131 6.46 -13.47 -39.99
CA LEU A 131 5.34 -14.38 -40.24
C LEU A 131 4.35 -13.82 -41.27
N GLN A 132 4.11 -12.51 -41.28
CA GLN A 132 3.26 -11.87 -42.29
C GLN A 132 3.90 -11.96 -43.68
N GLN A 133 5.20 -11.70 -43.81
CA GLN A 133 5.94 -11.82 -45.07
C GLN A 133 5.94 -13.25 -45.59
N LEU A 134 6.15 -14.25 -44.72
CA LEU A 134 6.08 -15.66 -45.09
C LEU A 134 4.68 -16.07 -45.58
N ARG A 135 3.61 -15.59 -44.92
CA ARG A 135 2.23 -15.82 -45.37
C ARG A 135 1.94 -15.17 -46.72
N MET A 136 2.46 -13.97 -46.96
CA MET A 136 2.31 -13.29 -48.25
C MET A 136 3.08 -14.01 -49.35
N ALA A 137 4.32 -14.45 -49.08
CA ALA A 137 5.13 -15.24 -50.00
C ALA A 137 4.48 -16.59 -50.35
N ALA A 138 3.90 -17.28 -49.37
CA ALA A 138 3.14 -18.52 -49.59
C ALA A 138 1.87 -18.28 -50.40
N LYS A 139 1.24 -17.12 -50.27
CA LYS A 139 0.03 -16.76 -51.04
C LYS A 139 0.35 -16.34 -52.49
N THR A 140 1.52 -15.78 -52.75
CA THR A 140 2.01 -15.47 -54.11
C THR A 140 2.58 -16.69 -54.85
N ALA A 141 2.90 -17.77 -54.15
CA ALA A 141 3.38 -19.03 -54.75
C ALA A 141 2.24 -19.97 -55.21
N SER A 142 0.97 -19.59 -55.03
CA SER A 142 -0.17 -20.39 -55.49
C SER A 142 -0.58 -20.00 -56.92
N ALA A 143 0.16 -20.52 -57.90
CA ALA A 143 -0.38 -20.84 -59.23
C ALA A 143 -0.45 -22.38 -59.34
N PRO A 144 -1.49 -22.96 -59.98
CA PRO A 144 -1.78 -24.37 -59.84
C PRO A 144 -0.86 -25.20 -60.74
N ALA A 145 -0.22 -26.22 -60.16
CA ALA A 145 0.45 -27.29 -60.91
C ALA A 145 0.32 -28.61 -60.12
N PRO A 146 0.33 -29.75 -60.82
CA PRO A 146 -0.64 -30.82 -60.63
C PRO A 146 -0.25 -31.84 -59.55
N GLU A 147 -1.27 -32.61 -59.14
CA GLU A 147 -1.22 -33.84 -58.35
C GLU A 147 0.06 -34.65 -58.56
N ARG A 148 0.84 -34.87 -57.49
CA ARG A 148 1.60 -36.11 -57.28
C ARG A 148 1.77 -36.44 -55.79
N ASP A 149 1.33 -37.65 -55.49
CA ASP A 149 1.69 -38.57 -54.42
C ASP A 149 1.57 -38.15 -52.94
N ASN A 150 0.64 -38.84 -52.29
CA ASN A 150 0.62 -39.10 -50.86
C ASN A 150 1.95 -39.70 -50.41
N VAL A 151 2.75 -38.92 -49.66
CA VAL A 151 3.81 -39.46 -48.82
C VAL A 151 3.34 -39.39 -47.36
N GLU A 152 2.93 -40.58 -46.91
CA GLU A 152 2.80 -41.10 -45.56
C GLU A 152 3.28 -40.19 -44.40
N VAL A 153 2.31 -39.68 -43.63
CA VAL A 153 2.53 -39.02 -42.34
C VAL A 153 2.81 -40.09 -41.29
N SER A 154 4.06 -40.55 -41.19
CA SER A 154 4.48 -41.46 -40.12
C SER A 154 5.80 -40.99 -39.51
N LYS A 155 5.69 -40.41 -38.32
CA LYS A 155 6.68 -40.21 -37.23
C LYS A 155 6.67 -38.78 -36.67
N VAL A 156 5.55 -38.40 -36.08
CA VAL A 156 5.54 -37.49 -34.94
C VAL A 156 5.24 -38.37 -33.74
N ASP A 157 6.27 -38.82 -33.02
CA ASP A 157 6.17 -39.06 -31.58
C ASP A 157 7.56 -39.36 -30.96
N ALA A 158 7.76 -38.77 -29.78
CA ALA A 158 8.91 -38.81 -28.88
C ALA A 158 10.08 -37.84 -29.19
N PRO A 159 10.47 -36.98 -28.23
CA PRO A 159 10.73 -37.40 -26.85
C PRO A 159 10.20 -36.43 -25.77
N VAL A 160 8.99 -36.68 -25.24
CA VAL A 160 8.49 -36.01 -24.01
C VAL A 160 8.43 -36.98 -22.81
N GLU A 161 8.71 -38.26 -23.00
CA GLU A 161 8.56 -39.28 -21.96
C GLU A 161 9.71 -39.39 -20.93
N LYS A 162 10.75 -38.56 -21.00
CA LYS A 162 11.86 -38.60 -20.03
C LYS A 162 11.73 -37.67 -18.82
N MET A 163 10.72 -36.79 -18.75
CA MET A 163 10.56 -35.87 -17.60
C MET A 163 9.52 -36.29 -16.55
N GLN A 164 8.60 -37.22 -16.84
CA GLN A 164 7.56 -37.61 -15.86
C GLN A 164 7.98 -38.74 -14.91
N LYS A 165 9.06 -39.48 -15.19
CA LYS A 165 9.56 -40.55 -14.29
C LYS A 165 10.42 -40.07 -13.11
N ILE A 166 10.72 -38.78 -13.01
CA ILE A 166 11.55 -38.22 -11.90
C ILE A 166 10.70 -37.76 -10.70
N ARG A 167 9.36 -37.63 -10.83
CA ARG A 167 8.48 -37.14 -9.74
C ARG A 167 7.85 -38.22 -8.85
N GLN A 168 8.21 -39.50 -9.00
CA GLN A 168 7.54 -40.59 -8.27
C GLN A 168 8.45 -41.50 -7.42
N LYS A 169 9.70 -41.11 -7.12
CA LYS A 169 10.55 -41.86 -6.17
C LYS A 169 11.44 -40.95 -5.30
N GLY A 170 10.92 -40.57 -4.12
CA GLY A 170 11.65 -40.11 -2.91
C GLY A 170 12.36 -38.75 -3.01
N ILE A 171 12.52 -37.93 -1.98
CA ILE A 171 12.61 -38.16 -0.52
C ILE A 171 12.21 -36.85 0.21
N PHE A 172 11.65 -37.01 1.42
CA PHE A 172 11.05 -36.06 2.38
C PHE A 172 9.53 -35.86 2.25
#